data_AF-A0A0G1TBW7-F1
#
_entry.id   AF-A0A0G1TBW7-F1
#
_cell.length_a   1.000
_cell.length_b   1.000
_cell.length_c   1.000
_cell.angle_alpha   90.00
_cell.angle_beta   90.00
_cell.angle_gamma   90.00
#
_symmetry.space_group_name_H-M   'P 1'
#
loop_
_entity.id
_entity.type
_entity.pdbx_description
1 polymer ?
#
loop_
_entity_poly.entity_id
_entity_poly.type
_entity_poly.pdbx_seq_one_letter_code
_entity_poly.pdbx_strand_id
1 'polypeptide(L)'
;MTDGYRAVMLSLSDEDRSRVQVSGLTNEEGDRLYDRVELGFASKEVVSIASKPYKIWVEDVTGEDLKLFIAMVLSEWGFTIFFP
;
A
#
# COMPACT_ATOMS: atom_id res chain seq x y z
N MET A 1 -18.22 -22.61 2.53
CA MET A 1 -16.82 -22.17 2.67
C MET A 1 -16.89 -20.69 2.91
N THR A 2 -16.64 -20.24 4.14
CA THR A 2 -16.58 -18.81 4.44
C THR A 2 -15.31 -18.28 3.79
N ASP A 3 -15.44 -17.70 2.59
CA ASP A 3 -14.45 -16.78 2.06
C ASP A 3 -14.25 -15.71 3.14
N GLY A 4 -13.17 -15.86 3.91
CA GLY A 4 -12.81 -14.88 4.93
C GLY A 4 -12.54 -13.58 4.20
N TYR A 5 -13.42 -12.60 4.35
CA TYR A 5 -13.25 -11.27 3.79
C TYR A 5 -11.87 -10.73 4.22
N ARG A 6 -10.92 -10.68 3.29
CA ARG A 6 -9.57 -10.14 3.52
C ARG A 6 -9.69 -8.63 3.46
N ALA A 7 -9.51 -7.96 4.59
CA ALA A 7 -9.67 -6.52 4.72
C ALA A 7 -8.35 -5.82 5.03
N VAL A 8 -8.16 -4.63 4.45
CA VAL A 8 -7.00 -3.76 4.69
C VAL A 8 -7.44 -2.34 4.94
N MET A 9 -6.64 -1.62 5.73
CA MET A 9 -6.82 -0.18 5.95
C MET A 9 -5.69 0.58 5.25
N LEU A 10 -6.05 1.53 4.40
CA LEU A 10 -5.14 2.42 3.69
C LEU A 10 -5.33 3.85 4.20
N SER A 11 -4.32 4.40 4.84
CA SER A 11 -4.31 5.79 5.30
C SER A 11 -3.11 6.54 4.72
N LEU A 12 -3.24 7.87 4.63
CA LEU A 12 -2.03 8.69 4.55
C LEU A 12 -1.38 8.72 5.93
N SER A 13 -0.06 8.87 5.98
CA SER A 13 0.64 9.12 7.23
C SER A 13 0.34 10.54 7.70
N ASP A 14 -0.15 10.72 8.93
CA ASP A 14 -0.43 12.04 9.49
C ASP A 14 0.82 12.94 9.55
N GLU A 15 1.98 12.32 9.78
CA GLU A 15 3.28 13.00 9.83
C GLU A 15 3.78 13.43 8.44
N ASP A 16 3.32 12.78 7.37
CA ASP A 16 3.78 13.02 6.01
C ASP A 16 2.73 12.57 4.99
N ARG A 17 1.96 13.54 4.47
CA ARG A 17 0.90 13.30 3.48
C ARG A 17 1.40 12.74 2.14
N SER A 18 2.71 12.55 1.99
CA SER A 18 3.33 11.85 0.85
C SER A 18 3.52 10.34 1.07
N ARG A 19 3.19 9.82 2.26
CA ARG A 19 3.37 8.40 2.61
C ARG A 19 2.04 7.69 2.81
N VAL A 20 1.97 6.45 2.35
CA VAL A 20 0.80 5.59 2.52
C VAL A 20 1.10 4.51 3.54
N GLN A 21 0.20 4.33 4.49
CA GLN A 21 0.24 3.26 5.47
C GLN A 21 -0.80 2.20 5.12
N VAL A 22 -0.36 0.94 5.04
CA VAL A 22 -1.20 -0.23 4.75
C VAL A 22 -1.18 -1.17 5.95
N SER A 23 -2.36 -1.42 6.51
CA SER A 23 -2.54 -2.31 7.67
C SER A 23 -3.41 -3.50 7.29
N GLY A 24 -3.13 -4.68 7.84
CA GLY A 24 -3.90 -5.90 7.60
C GLY A 24 -3.26 -6.91 6.64
N LEU A 25 -2.06 -6.62 6.13
CA LEU A 25 -1.30 -7.54 5.26
C LEU A 25 -0.40 -8.50 6.05
N THR A 26 -0.24 -9.72 5.53
CA THR A 26 0.82 -10.66 5.94
C THR A 26 2.20 -10.17 5.48
N ASN A 27 3.27 -10.85 5.89
CA ASN A 27 4.65 -10.55 5.44
C ASN A 27 4.75 -10.68 3.92
N GLU A 28 4.38 -11.85 3.41
CA GLU A 28 4.41 -12.15 1.98
C GLU A 28 3.55 -11.22 1.13
N GLU A 29 2.37 -10.81 1.61
CA GLU A 29 1.52 -9.85 0.90
C GLU A 29 2.12 -8.44 0.87
N GLY A 30 2.80 -8.03 1.95
CA GLY A 30 3.51 -6.77 2.01
C GLY A 30 4.68 -6.74 1.04
N ASP A 31 5.47 -7.83 0.99
CA ASP A 31 6.61 -7.97 0.08
C ASP A 31 6.14 -7.95 -1.39
N ARG A 32 5.08 -8.69 -1.71
CA ARG A 32 4.48 -8.65 -3.06
C ARG A 32 3.95 -7.26 -3.41
N LEU A 33 3.40 -6.52 -2.44
CA LEU A 33 2.84 -5.19 -2.69
C LEU A 33 3.97 -4.21 -2.99
N TYR A 34 5.08 -4.34 -2.26
CA TYR A 34 6.29 -3.61 -2.54
C TYR A 34 6.77 -3.82 -3.98
N ASP A 35 6.91 -5.07 -4.44
CA ASP A 35 7.32 -5.37 -5.81
C ASP A 35 6.40 -4.70 -6.86
N ARG A 36 5.08 -4.70 -6.61
CA ARG A 36 4.11 -4.07 -7.52
C ARG A 36 4.23 -2.55 -7.55
N VAL A 37 4.48 -1.92 -6.40
CA VAL A 37 4.70 -0.46 -6.31
C VAL A 37 6.02 -0.09 -6.97
N GLU A 38 7.09 -0.84 -6.72
CA GLU A 38 8.39 -0.62 -7.37
C GLU A 38 8.27 -0.72 -8.89
N LEU A 39 7.56 -1.73 -9.41
CA LEU A 39 7.30 -1.85 -10.86
C LEU A 39 6.42 -0.71 -11.39
N GLY A 40 5.37 -0.32 -10.66
CA GLY A 40 4.46 0.76 -11.07
C GLY A 40 5.10 2.15 -11.09
N PHE A 41 6.12 2.34 -10.26
CA PHE A 41 6.85 3.60 -10.12
C PHE A 41 8.34 3.46 -10.42
N ALA A 42 8.73 2.53 -11.31
CA ALA A 42 10.14 2.20 -11.60
C ALA A 42 11.00 3.38 -12.08
N SER A 43 10.37 4.48 -12.51
CA SER A 43 11.05 5.73 -12.87
C SER A 43 11.26 6.69 -11.68
N LYS A 44 10.93 6.27 -10.45
CA LYS A 44 10.93 7.08 -9.23
C LYS A 44 11.66 6.33 -8.11
N GLU A 45 12.21 7.05 -7.14
CA GLU A 45 12.87 6.42 -5.99
C GLU A 45 11.82 5.92 -4.98
N VAL A 46 11.84 4.63 -4.66
CA VAL A 46 10.98 4.02 -3.62
C VAL A 46 11.81 3.89 -2.34
N VAL A 47 11.56 4.76 -1.36
CA VAL A 47 12.57 5.09 -0.34
C VAL A 47 12.36 4.41 1.02
N SER A 48 11.25 3.69 1.28
CA SER A 48 11.12 2.99 2.57
C SER A 48 10.24 1.73 2.56
N ILE A 49 10.70 0.73 3.31
CA ILE A 49 10.07 -0.56 3.58
C ILE A 49 10.09 -0.76 5.11
N ALA A 50 9.06 -0.29 5.82
CA ALA A 50 8.95 -0.54 7.27
C ALA A 50 8.07 -1.77 7.56
N SER A 51 8.53 -2.60 8.50
CA SER A 51 7.91 -3.83 8.95
C SER A 51 6.71 -3.57 9.87
N LYS A 52 5.57 -3.31 9.24
CA LYS A 52 4.21 -3.24 9.82
C LYS A 52 3.94 -2.11 10.84
N PRO A 53 2.88 -1.31 10.64
CA PRO A 53 2.08 -1.24 9.40
C PRO A 53 2.99 -0.85 8.23
N TYR A 54 2.74 -1.42 7.04
CA TYR A 54 3.62 -1.18 5.89
C TYR A 54 3.53 0.29 5.51
N LYS A 55 4.63 1.02 5.65
CA LYS A 55 4.73 2.40 5.22
C LYS A 55 5.43 2.41 3.88
N ILE A 56 4.71 2.79 2.84
CA ILE A 56 5.19 2.87 1.46
C ILE A 56 5.34 4.35 1.13
N TRP A 57 6.53 4.72 0.64
CA TRP A 57 6.86 6.07 0.21
C TRP A 57 7.55 6.02 -1.15
N VAL A 58 7.08 6.85 -2.07
CA VAL A 58 7.63 7.03 -3.41
C VAL A 58 7.90 8.52 -3.60
N GLU A 59 9.12 8.88 -3.98
CA GLU A 59 9.49 10.27 -4.25
C GLU A 59 8.75 10.83 -5.47
N ASP A 60 8.53 12.15 -5.47
CA ASP A 60 7.86 12.85 -6.57
C ASP A 60 6.47 12.29 -6.95
N VAL A 61 5.77 11.66 -6.00
CA VAL A 61 4.36 11.23 -6.11
C VAL A 61 3.58 11.85 -4.95
N THR A 62 2.35 12.28 -5.20
CA THR A 62 1.46 12.66 -4.09
C THR A 62 1.03 11.41 -3.32
N GLY A 63 0.84 11.51 -2.00
CA GLY A 63 0.37 10.36 -1.23
C GLY A 63 -1.00 9.84 -1.70
N GLU A 64 -1.85 10.71 -2.25
CA GLU A 64 -3.15 10.31 -2.81
C GLU A 64 -3.00 9.48 -4.09
N ASP A 65 -2.12 9.86 -5.04
CA ASP A 65 -1.88 9.05 -6.24
C ASP A 65 -1.31 7.68 -5.88
N LEU A 66 -0.37 7.64 -4.92
CA LEU A 66 0.19 6.40 -4.41
C LEU A 66 -0.88 5.54 -3.71
N LYS A 67 -1.75 6.16 -2.91
CA LYS A 67 -2.85 5.50 -2.19
C LYS A 67 -3.86 4.89 -3.15
N LEU A 68 -4.21 5.59 -4.23
CA LEU A 68 -5.09 5.08 -5.27
C LEU A 68 -4.46 3.91 -6.03
N PHE A 69 -3.17 3.99 -6.35
CA PHE A 69 -2.46 2.89 -6.99
C PHE A 69 -2.44 1.64 -6.11
N ILE A 70 -2.10 1.78 -4.83
CA ILE A 70 -2.09 0.66 -3.87
C ILE A 70 -3.49 0.08 -3.72
N ALA A 71 -4.53 0.92 -3.65
CA ALA A 71 -5.91 0.47 -3.55
C ALA A 71 -6.34 -0.36 -4.78
N MET A 72 -5.94 0.05 -5.98
CA MET A 72 -6.17 -0.73 -7.20
C MET A 72 -5.50 -2.11 -7.12
N VAL A 73 -4.21 -2.17 -6.77
CA VAL A 73 -3.46 -3.44 -6.65
C VAL A 73 -4.10 -4.39 -5.63
N LEU A 74 -4.48 -3.87 -4.45
CA LEU A 74 -5.09 -4.69 -3.41
C LEU A 74 -6.51 -5.15 -3.77
N SER A 75 -7.25 -4.35 -4.54
CA SER A 75 -8.56 -4.75 -5.09
C SER A 75 -8.42 -5.91 -6.07
N GLU A 76 -7.41 -5.89 -6.95
CA GLU A 76 -7.11 -7.00 -7.86
C GLU A 76 -6.79 -8.30 -7.12
N TRP A 77 -6.22 -8.21 -5.92
CA TRP A 77 -5.91 -9.35 -5.05
C TRP A 77 -7.08 -9.82 -4.19
N GLY A 78 -8.26 -9.19 -4.34
CA GLY A 78 -9.48 -9.55 -3.64
C GLY A 78 -9.59 -9.00 -2.22
N PHE A 79 -8.86 -7.92 -1.89
CA PHE A 79 -9.03 -7.26 -0.60
C PHE A 79 -10.19 -6.25 -0.61
N THR A 80 -10.95 -6.24 0.47
CA THR A 80 -11.83 -5.12 0.82
C THR A 80 -10.99 -4.00 1.45
N ILE A 81 -11.11 -2.79 0.92
CA ILE A 81 -10.29 -1.64 1.33
C ILE A 81 -11.09 -0.64 2.14
N PHE A 82 -10.52 -0.20 3.25
CA PHE A 82 -11.06 0.87 4.08
C PHE A 82 -10.12 2.09 4.07
N PHE A 83 -10.71 3.27 3.94
CA PHE A 83 -10.02 4.55 4.05
C PHE A 83 -10.50 5.26 5.33
N PRO A 84 -9.62 5.57 6.28
CA PRO A 84 -9.96 6.47 7.38
C PRO A 84 -10.04 7.93 6.93
#